data_AF-A0A971YID7-F1
#
_entry.id   AF-A0A971YID7-F1
#
_cell.length_a   1.000
_cell.length_b   1.000
_cell.length_c   1.000
_cell.angle_alpha   90.00
_cell.angle_beta   90.00
_cell.angle_gamma   90.00
#
_symmetry.space_group_name_H-M   'P 1'
#
loop_
_entity.id
_entity.type
_entity.pdbx_description
1 polymer ?
#
loop_
_entity_poly.entity_id
_entity_poly.type
_entity_poly.pdbx_seq_one_letter_code
_entity_poly.pdbx_strand_id
1 'polypeptide(L)'
;MGQSGNLNAVNNFKKGDFIYKEGEDLTSIALLIKGRIQVQHAGACYLIGPGMFLAVSDVYHGKYQSSYIAYEDAAVYLFGIDHKEDLENILSYKKDYSGYVIMSLNRVISELGKIYRDMTNQCLELYDFLTEGLKVYNKLASMPGYTAKKPEWINELGEVDPYMLDMDKLNYYIESASIPAEIVKAYYSSNSAVTMYQMGDQADLINQLNELLKEYAGKLLTMTEYIISDNGTCLFNLAASCAREIINKNGSCGELIDVMDGAIEQINKTENFFINSLGRKLKIDRNIMEKAYHLVMNSIKDLDARREANRPYSAEEAEKVLEELKGSFKKILDYAEIDEKTAKKMLDTMNDFISLADRLSLDEKARKIRRALTDEFYELYKHVFLKAYRDENVPRLIDMFLKYGYADERLLDREQRLALYFLKEENVSSDIKVYNIKEWLILIYEGKKEPSKNEFDQEYKEMLVSLKSKGKLTDSQLAEYASDMEKRLEYEINNMFRYNNRTTNGQISVFVPVLHKDMISGQLDRAYVTPAVINDAFARLLEIDYSVFDREILYVNKEKRLKRNTLSSVFIRTLFLCPTWAPTASCGRTLRAREETVRADFCSRFFPRQTCSKT
;
A
#
# COMPACT_ATOMS: atom_id res chain seq x y z
N MET A 1 19.13 47.99 15.14
CA MET A 1 20.00 49.08 14.68
C MET A 1 20.68 48.67 13.37
N GLY A 2 19.96 48.78 12.25
CA GLY A 2 20.57 48.89 10.93
C GLY A 2 21.45 50.15 10.84
N GLN A 3 22.42 50.17 9.93
CA GLN A 3 23.29 51.33 9.76
C GLN A 3 22.48 52.53 9.25
N SER A 4 22.56 53.67 9.96
CA SER A 4 21.94 54.93 9.55
C SER A 4 22.66 55.48 8.31
N GLY A 5 22.15 55.17 7.12
CA GLY A 5 22.64 55.72 5.86
C GLY A 5 22.29 57.21 5.69
N ASN A 6 23.02 57.91 4.84
CA ASN A 6 22.72 59.28 4.47
C ASN A 6 21.45 59.30 3.60
N LEU A 7 20.37 59.92 4.08
CA LEU A 7 19.13 60.09 3.33
C LEU A 7 19.35 60.93 2.08
N ASN A 8 18.61 60.63 1.02
CA ASN A 8 18.67 61.32 -0.28
C ASN A 8 20.08 61.29 -0.92
N ALA A 9 20.84 60.23 -0.66
CA ALA A 9 22.18 60.02 -1.20
C ALA A 9 22.44 58.54 -1.52
N VAL A 10 23.50 58.28 -2.29
CA VAL A 10 24.00 56.92 -2.54
C VAL A 10 24.77 56.42 -1.32
N ASN A 11 24.39 55.25 -0.84
CA ASN A 11 25.00 54.55 0.29
C ASN A 11 25.56 53.21 -0.19
N ASN A 12 26.78 52.89 0.26
CA ASN A 12 27.44 51.63 -0.07
C ASN A 12 27.38 50.68 1.13
N PHE A 13 26.94 49.45 0.90
CA PHE A 13 26.80 48.39 1.89
C PHE A 13 27.72 47.23 1.52
N LYS A 14 28.41 46.66 2.50
CA LYS A 14 29.23 45.46 2.32
C LYS A 14 28.37 44.22 2.39
N LYS A 15 28.82 43.14 1.76
CA LYS A 15 28.16 41.83 1.87
C LYS A 15 27.90 41.47 3.33
N GLY A 16 26.65 41.17 3.66
CA GLY A 16 26.15 40.82 4.99
C GLY A 16 25.58 42.00 5.78
N ASP A 17 25.75 43.24 5.32
CA ASP A 17 25.20 44.41 6.01
C ASP A 17 23.67 44.45 5.88
N PHE A 18 23.01 44.81 6.98
CA PHE A 18 21.58 45.10 6.99
C PHE A 18 21.33 46.52 6.50
N ILE A 19 20.48 46.63 5.50
CA ILE A 19 19.91 47.90 5.05
C ILE A 19 18.71 48.24 5.94
N TYR A 20 17.78 47.28 6.09
CA TYR A 20 16.62 47.36 6.98
C TYR A 20 16.44 46.03 7.71
N LYS A 21 15.84 46.07 8.91
CA LYS A 21 15.48 44.86 9.67
C LYS A 21 13.98 44.75 9.83
N GLU A 22 13.46 43.53 9.71
CA GLU A 22 12.05 43.22 9.95
C GLU A 22 11.60 43.75 11.32
N GLY A 23 10.46 44.46 11.34
CA GLY A 23 9.85 45.01 12.55
C GLY A 23 10.38 46.36 13.02
N GLU A 24 11.48 46.87 12.45
CA GLU A 24 11.92 48.26 12.67
C GLU A 24 10.92 49.24 12.00
N ASP A 25 10.77 50.43 12.59
CA ASP A 25 9.92 51.48 12.03
C ASP A 25 10.45 51.94 10.68
N LEU A 26 9.53 52.20 9.74
CA LEU A 26 9.86 52.64 8.41
C LEU A 26 10.38 54.08 8.43
N THR A 27 11.60 54.30 7.93
CA THR A 27 12.20 55.65 7.84
C THR A 27 12.59 56.03 6.42
N SER A 28 12.71 55.04 5.53
CA SER A 28 13.12 55.25 4.14
C SER A 28 12.79 54.06 3.24
N ILE A 29 12.65 54.34 1.95
CA ILE A 29 12.69 53.34 0.87
C ILE A 29 13.99 53.49 0.08
N ALA A 30 14.36 52.51 -0.73
CA ALA A 30 15.64 52.54 -1.44
C ALA A 30 15.53 52.12 -2.91
N LEU A 31 16.31 52.73 -3.79
CA LEU A 31 16.55 52.24 -5.16
C LEU A 31 17.90 51.52 -5.22
N LEU A 32 17.90 50.26 -5.63
CA LEU A 32 19.12 49.46 -5.78
C LEU A 32 19.86 49.85 -7.07
N ILE A 33 21.05 50.45 -6.94
CA ILE A 33 21.88 50.89 -8.08
C ILE A 33 22.82 49.77 -8.53
N LYS A 34 23.43 49.06 -7.58
CA LYS A 34 24.41 47.99 -7.87
C LYS A 34 24.34 46.89 -6.82
N GLY A 35 24.64 45.67 -7.23
CA GLY A 35 24.68 44.49 -6.36
C GLY A 35 23.33 43.79 -6.27
N ARG A 36 23.22 42.87 -5.31
CA ARG A 36 22.00 42.11 -5.03
C ARG A 36 21.67 42.18 -3.55
N ILE A 37 20.38 42.28 -3.26
CA ILE A 37 19.85 42.33 -1.89
C ILE A 37 19.01 41.09 -1.65
N GLN A 38 19.31 40.40 -0.56
CA GLN A 38 18.48 39.32 -0.03
C GLN A 38 17.38 39.92 0.83
N VAL A 39 16.14 39.60 0.49
CA VAL A 39 14.96 39.95 1.27
C VAL A 39 14.53 38.69 2.01
N GLN A 40 14.42 38.78 3.34
CA GLN A 40 14.15 37.63 4.18
C GLN A 40 13.23 37.98 5.35
N HIS A 41 12.25 37.12 5.59
CA HIS A 41 11.44 37.06 6.81
C HIS A 41 11.18 35.59 7.16
N ALA A 42 10.36 35.32 8.18
CA ALA A 42 10.11 33.95 8.65
C ALA A 42 9.44 33.01 7.60
N GLY A 43 8.82 33.56 6.55
CA GLY A 43 8.04 32.83 5.55
C GLY A 43 8.62 32.83 4.12
N ALA A 44 9.64 33.65 3.83
CA ALA A 44 10.28 33.67 2.52
C ALA A 44 11.69 34.26 2.55
N CYS A 45 12.48 33.86 1.56
CA CYS A 45 13.82 34.37 1.27
C CYS A 45 14.02 34.42 -0.25
N TYR A 46 14.33 35.58 -0.80
CA TYR A 46 14.56 35.77 -2.25
C TYR A 46 15.54 36.91 -2.52
N LEU A 47 15.99 37.03 -3.77
CA LEU A 47 16.99 38.02 -4.21
C LEU A 47 16.39 39.07 -5.14
N ILE A 48 16.75 40.33 -4.89
CA ILE A 48 16.42 41.48 -5.73
C ILE A 48 17.71 42.05 -6.34
N GLY A 49 17.65 42.44 -7.62
CA GLY A 49 18.79 42.97 -8.39
C GLY A 49 18.67 44.46 -8.77
N PRO A 50 19.67 45.01 -9.46
CA PRO A 50 19.75 46.44 -9.78
C PRO A 50 18.54 46.97 -10.55
N GLY A 51 18.20 48.24 -10.32
CA GLY A 51 17.06 48.93 -10.93
C GLY A 51 15.74 48.77 -10.17
N MET A 52 15.76 48.08 -9.03
CA MET A 52 14.58 47.75 -8.25
C MET A 52 14.47 48.61 -6.99
N PHE A 53 13.25 48.97 -6.64
CA PHE A 53 12.94 49.64 -5.37
C PHE A 53 12.73 48.61 -4.25
N LEU A 54 13.19 48.97 -3.05
CA LEU A 54 13.11 48.19 -1.81
C LEU A 54 12.11 48.85 -0.84
N ALA A 55 11.39 48.04 -0.08
CA ALA A 55 10.48 48.44 1.00
C ALA A 55 9.33 49.39 0.60
N VAL A 56 8.92 49.40 -0.68
CA VAL A 56 7.81 50.27 -1.13
C VAL A 56 6.46 49.79 -0.59
N SER A 57 6.23 48.48 -0.56
CA SER A 57 5.02 47.89 0.03
C SER A 57 4.90 48.24 1.52
N ASP A 58 6.03 48.29 2.21
CA ASP A 58 6.13 48.45 3.66
C ASP A 58 5.66 49.84 4.13
N VAL A 59 5.64 50.82 3.21
CA VAL A 59 5.11 52.17 3.44
C VAL A 59 3.64 52.14 3.90
N TYR A 60 2.87 51.16 3.41
CA TYR A 60 1.45 51.02 3.73
C TYR A 60 1.21 50.49 5.15
N HIS A 61 2.25 49.98 5.82
CA HIS A 61 2.18 49.40 7.17
C HIS A 61 3.02 50.17 8.20
N GLY A 62 3.88 51.09 7.75
CA GLY A 62 4.73 51.92 8.61
C GLY A 62 5.89 51.18 9.28
N LYS A 63 6.12 49.90 8.91
CA LYS A 63 7.21 49.07 9.43
C LYS A 63 7.75 48.17 8.34
N TYR A 64 9.05 47.86 8.43
CA TYR A 64 9.66 46.91 7.50
C TYR A 64 9.10 45.49 7.72
N GLN A 65 8.49 44.92 6.68
CA GLN A 65 7.88 43.58 6.74
C GLN A 65 8.91 42.46 6.58
N SER A 66 10.12 42.80 6.13
CA SER A 66 11.22 41.89 5.88
C SER A 66 12.55 42.55 6.23
N SER A 67 13.56 41.73 6.46
CA SER A 67 14.95 42.18 6.55
C SER A 67 15.55 42.27 5.16
N TYR A 68 16.27 43.35 4.88
CA TYR A 68 16.95 43.61 3.61
C TYR A 68 18.45 43.58 3.84
N ILE A 69 19.13 42.58 3.27
CA ILE A 69 20.52 42.25 3.56
C ILE A 69 21.34 42.30 2.27
N ALA A 70 22.48 42.98 2.28
CA ALA A 70 23.38 43.00 1.13
C ALA A 70 23.95 41.59 0.86
N TYR A 71 23.53 40.95 -0.24
CA TYR A 71 23.99 39.60 -0.60
C TYR A 71 25.42 39.62 -1.18
N GLU A 72 25.77 40.74 -1.79
CA GLU A 72 27.10 41.12 -2.26
C GLU A 72 27.28 42.62 -2.00
N ASP A 73 28.49 43.16 -2.20
CA ASP A 73 28.73 44.61 -2.07
C ASP A 73 27.73 45.38 -2.95
N ALA A 74 26.90 46.21 -2.31
CA ALA A 74 25.74 46.84 -2.91
C ALA A 74 25.78 48.36 -2.75
N ALA A 75 25.18 49.06 -3.71
CA ALA A 75 24.98 50.50 -3.65
C ALA A 75 23.49 50.80 -3.80
N VAL A 76 22.93 51.54 -2.84
CA VAL A 76 21.50 51.91 -2.84
C VAL A 76 21.36 53.42 -2.67
N TYR A 77 20.34 54.00 -3.30
CA TYR A 77 19.95 55.39 -3.06
C TYR A 77 18.76 55.40 -2.10
N LEU A 78 18.90 56.07 -0.95
CA LEU A 78 17.86 56.13 0.08
C LEU A 78 16.94 57.34 -0.14
N PHE A 79 15.64 57.14 -0.04
CA PHE A 79 14.63 58.20 -0.02
C PHE A 79 14.00 58.22 1.36
N GLY A 80 14.12 59.34 2.08
CA GLY A 80 13.44 59.51 3.36
C GLY A 80 11.93 59.50 3.14
N ILE A 81 11.21 58.80 4.01
CA ILE A 81 9.75 58.68 3.91
C ILE A 81 9.15 58.55 5.31
N ASP A 82 8.12 59.34 5.60
CA ASP A 82 7.40 59.30 6.87
C ASP A 82 5.98 58.72 6.67
N HIS A 83 5.33 59.08 5.56
CA HIS A 83 3.96 58.68 5.27
C HIS A 83 3.74 58.28 3.80
N LYS A 84 2.61 57.63 3.51
CA LYS A 84 2.26 57.16 2.15
C LYS A 84 2.19 58.30 1.14
N GLU A 85 1.76 59.49 1.57
CA GLU A 85 1.64 60.69 0.75
C GLU A 85 2.99 61.14 0.17
N ASP A 86 4.11 60.80 0.84
CA ASP A 86 5.45 61.13 0.37
C ASP A 86 5.88 60.33 -0.87
N LEU A 87 5.21 59.20 -1.16
CA LEU A 87 5.47 58.40 -2.36
C LEU A 87 5.23 59.22 -3.63
N GLU A 88 4.16 60.03 -3.69
CA GLU A 88 3.88 60.85 -4.87
C GLU A 88 5.00 61.85 -5.15
N ASN A 89 5.56 62.45 -4.08
CA ASN A 89 6.68 63.36 -4.17
C ASN A 89 7.92 62.65 -4.75
N ILE A 90 8.25 61.45 -4.24
CA ILE A 90 9.38 60.65 -4.72
C ILE A 90 9.19 60.29 -6.20
N LEU A 91 8.00 59.81 -6.58
CA LEU A 91 7.69 59.38 -7.94
C LEU A 91 7.73 60.54 -8.94
N SER A 92 7.34 61.76 -8.53
CA SER A 92 7.39 62.95 -9.38
C SER A 92 8.81 63.42 -9.71
N TYR A 93 9.81 63.02 -8.93
CA TYR A 93 11.20 63.49 -9.07
C TYR A 93 11.85 63.07 -10.38
N LYS A 94 11.57 61.84 -10.86
CA LYS A 94 11.99 61.37 -12.17
C LYS A 94 10.85 60.63 -12.85
N LYS A 95 10.63 60.96 -14.12
CA LYS A 95 9.57 60.39 -14.96
C LYS A 95 9.48 58.85 -14.85
N ASP A 96 10.61 58.16 -14.88
CA ASP A 96 10.62 56.69 -14.94
C ASP A 96 10.41 55.99 -13.59
N TYR A 97 10.40 56.71 -12.46
CA TYR A 97 10.33 56.08 -11.13
C TYR A 97 9.02 55.32 -10.92
N SER A 98 7.89 55.84 -11.40
CA SER A 98 6.60 55.13 -11.37
C SER A 98 6.71 53.75 -12.02
N GLY A 99 7.33 53.67 -13.20
CA GLY A 99 7.56 52.41 -13.89
C GLY A 99 8.44 51.45 -13.09
N TYR A 100 9.57 51.93 -12.56
CA TYR A 100 10.48 51.10 -11.77
C TYR A 100 9.83 50.55 -10.49
N VAL A 101 9.02 51.35 -9.80
CA VAL A 101 8.31 50.92 -8.59
C VAL A 101 7.31 49.82 -8.93
N ILE A 102 6.46 50.00 -9.93
CA ILE A 102 5.47 48.99 -10.33
C ILE A 102 6.14 47.69 -10.78
N MET A 103 7.22 47.78 -11.56
CA MET A 103 8.03 46.62 -11.94
C MET A 103 8.62 45.92 -10.70
N SER A 104 9.03 46.71 -9.71
CA SER A 104 9.61 46.17 -8.47
C SER A 104 8.61 45.36 -7.69
N LEU A 105 7.41 45.90 -7.51
CA LEU A 105 6.30 45.25 -6.81
C LEU A 105 5.82 44.00 -7.57
N ASN A 106 5.70 44.06 -8.92
CA ASN A 106 5.39 42.88 -9.74
C ASN A 106 6.40 41.74 -9.53
N ARG A 107 7.69 42.08 -9.49
CA ARG A 107 8.76 41.10 -9.26
C ARG A 107 8.67 40.49 -7.86
N VAL A 108 8.41 41.31 -6.84
CA VAL A 108 8.23 40.83 -5.46
C VAL A 108 7.04 39.86 -5.39
N ILE A 109 5.89 40.22 -5.96
CA ILE A 109 4.72 39.34 -6.04
C ILE A 109 5.06 38.05 -6.79
N SER A 110 5.82 38.14 -7.88
CA SER A 110 6.24 36.97 -8.65
C SER A 110 7.12 36.01 -7.84
N GLU A 111 8.07 36.52 -7.06
CA GLU A 111 8.92 35.69 -6.21
C GLU A 111 8.16 35.10 -5.02
N LEU A 112 7.37 35.91 -4.30
CA LEU A 112 6.53 35.44 -3.21
C LEU A 112 5.49 34.42 -3.69
N GLY A 113 4.90 34.63 -4.87
CA GLY A 113 3.94 33.71 -5.47
C GLY A 113 4.53 32.34 -5.81
N LYS A 114 5.78 32.28 -6.26
CA LYS A 114 6.49 31.00 -6.46
C LYS A 114 6.71 30.29 -5.13
N ILE A 115 7.23 31.00 -4.14
CA ILE A 115 7.47 30.45 -2.80
C ILE A 115 6.15 29.97 -2.17
N TYR A 116 5.04 30.71 -2.37
CA TYR A 116 3.71 30.35 -1.88
C TYR A 116 3.22 29.04 -2.50
N ARG A 117 3.35 28.86 -3.81
CA ARG A 117 2.98 27.61 -4.48
C ARG A 117 3.83 26.44 -3.97
N ASP A 118 5.13 26.64 -3.89
CA ASP A 118 6.06 25.58 -3.43
C ASP A 118 5.79 25.22 -1.96
N MET A 119 5.57 26.20 -1.08
CA MET A 119 5.20 26.02 0.32
C MET A 119 3.87 25.25 0.46
N THR A 120 2.87 25.62 -0.33
CA THR A 120 1.54 24.96 -0.30
C THR A 120 1.67 23.49 -0.70
N ASN A 121 2.41 23.20 -1.77
CA ASN A 121 2.67 21.83 -2.20
C ASN A 121 3.42 21.02 -1.13
N GLN A 122 4.46 21.60 -0.51
CA GLN A 122 5.20 20.96 0.58
C GLN A 122 4.29 20.65 1.78
N CYS A 123 3.42 21.58 2.17
CA CYS A 123 2.45 21.35 3.25
C CYS A 123 1.48 20.21 2.92
N LEU A 124 0.95 20.16 1.69
CA LEU A 124 0.06 19.09 1.24
C LEU A 124 0.76 17.72 1.21
N GLU A 125 1.96 17.64 0.62
CA GLU A 125 2.75 16.41 0.58
C GLU A 125 3.05 15.87 1.98
N LEU A 126 3.39 16.74 2.92
CA LEU A 126 3.69 16.35 4.29
C LEU A 126 2.44 15.89 5.05
N TYR A 127 1.31 16.56 4.83
CA TYR A 127 0.01 16.17 5.37
C TYR A 127 -0.43 14.79 4.86
N ASP A 128 -0.35 14.56 3.55
CA ASP A 128 -0.69 13.28 2.92
C ASP A 128 0.23 12.16 3.44
N PHE A 129 1.53 12.43 3.54
CA PHE A 129 2.49 11.46 4.11
C PHE A 129 2.17 11.11 5.57
N LEU A 130 1.89 12.10 6.41
CA LEU A 130 1.53 11.88 7.81
C LEU A 130 0.24 11.06 7.95
N THR A 131 -0.78 11.38 7.16
CA THR A 131 -2.07 10.69 7.21
C THR A 131 -1.97 9.25 6.70
N GLU A 132 -1.31 9.01 5.56
CA GLU A 132 -1.11 7.66 5.02
C GLU A 132 -0.20 6.80 5.91
N GLY A 133 0.92 7.36 6.38
CA GLY A 133 1.83 6.66 7.30
C GLY A 133 1.13 6.26 8.60
N LEU A 134 0.27 7.13 9.13
CA LEU A 134 -0.51 6.83 10.32
C LEU A 134 -1.59 5.77 10.08
N LYS A 135 -2.22 5.73 8.89
CA LYS A 135 -3.14 4.65 8.50
C LYS A 135 -2.43 3.29 8.48
N VAL A 136 -1.23 3.22 7.88
CA VAL A 136 -0.41 2.00 7.84
C VAL A 136 -0.05 1.54 9.25
N TYR A 137 0.46 2.46 10.08
CA TYR A 137 0.78 2.17 11.48
C TYR A 137 -0.46 1.65 12.25
N ASN A 138 -1.59 2.35 12.17
CA ASN A 138 -2.81 1.95 12.89
C ASN A 138 -3.33 0.59 12.45
N LYS A 139 -3.30 0.28 11.14
CA LYS A 139 -3.68 -1.02 10.58
C LYS A 139 -2.87 -2.16 11.20
N LEU A 140 -1.56 -1.98 11.36
CA LEU A 140 -0.65 -3.00 11.88
C LEU A 140 -0.67 -3.06 13.42
N ALA A 141 -0.65 -1.91 14.09
CA ALA A 141 -0.66 -1.80 15.54
C ALA A 141 -1.99 -2.26 16.17
N SER A 142 -3.11 -2.18 15.43
CA SER A 142 -4.42 -2.66 15.90
C SER A 142 -4.60 -4.17 15.80
N MET A 143 -3.63 -4.91 15.22
CA MET A 143 -3.71 -6.36 15.17
C MET A 143 -3.56 -6.96 16.58
N PRO A 144 -4.29 -8.04 16.91
CA PRO A 144 -4.22 -8.65 18.23
C PRO A 144 -2.79 -9.02 18.63
N GLY A 145 -2.38 -8.51 19.79
CA GLY A 145 -1.06 -8.76 20.36
C GLY A 145 -0.03 -7.65 20.17
N TYR A 146 -0.32 -6.56 19.47
CA TYR A 146 0.60 -5.41 19.38
C TYR A 146 0.13 -4.23 20.23
N THR A 147 1.07 -3.35 20.60
CA THR A 147 0.78 -2.18 21.42
C THR A 147 0.47 -0.97 20.53
N ALA A 148 -0.82 -0.62 20.39
CA ALA A 148 -1.22 0.59 19.70
C ALA A 148 -1.11 1.81 20.62
N LYS A 149 -0.18 2.72 20.29
CA LYS A 149 -0.13 4.08 20.85
C LYS A 149 -0.85 5.05 19.92
N LYS A 150 -1.71 5.91 20.47
CA LYS A 150 -2.37 6.98 19.72
C LYS A 150 -1.61 8.31 19.94
N PRO A 151 -1.06 8.94 18.89
CA PRO A 151 -0.46 10.25 19.03
C PRO A 151 -1.51 11.34 19.29
N GLU A 152 -1.17 12.34 20.12
CA GLU A 152 -2.06 13.47 20.43
C GLU A 152 -2.18 14.45 19.25
N TRP A 153 -1.08 14.62 18.50
CA TRP A 153 -0.99 15.53 17.35
C TRP A 153 -1.97 15.20 16.22
N ILE A 154 -2.58 14.01 16.20
CA ILE A 154 -3.61 13.66 15.20
C ILE A 154 -4.82 14.62 15.26
N ASN A 155 -5.15 15.11 16.46
CA ASN A 155 -6.27 16.05 16.63
C ASN A 155 -5.86 17.49 16.28
N GLU A 156 -4.56 17.75 16.22
CA GLU A 156 -3.95 19.06 15.95
C GLU A 156 -3.52 19.18 14.48
N LEU A 157 -3.56 18.09 13.72
CA LEU A 157 -3.29 18.05 12.28
C LEU A 157 -4.47 18.71 11.54
N GLY A 158 -4.40 20.02 11.38
CA GLY A 158 -5.37 20.79 10.61
C GLY A 158 -5.23 20.55 9.10
N GLU A 159 -6.34 20.64 8.37
CA GLU A 159 -6.33 20.63 6.90
C GLU A 159 -5.54 21.82 6.34
N VAL A 160 -4.85 21.58 5.23
CA VAL A 160 -4.16 22.61 4.45
C VAL A 160 -5.14 23.13 3.42
N ASP A 161 -5.56 24.39 3.52
CA ASP A 161 -6.49 25.03 2.57
C ASP A 161 -5.73 25.79 1.46
N PRO A 162 -5.62 25.23 0.24
CA PRO A 162 -4.88 25.87 -0.83
C PRO A 162 -5.56 27.12 -1.42
N TYR A 163 -6.80 27.44 -1.04
CA TYR A 163 -7.61 28.51 -1.65
C TYR A 163 -7.69 29.81 -0.83
N MET A 164 -6.74 30.03 0.08
CA MET A 164 -6.67 31.23 0.93
C MET A 164 -6.36 32.54 0.17
N LEU A 165 -6.01 32.45 -1.12
CA LEU A 165 -5.62 33.59 -1.95
C LEU A 165 -6.41 33.61 -3.26
N ASP A 166 -6.74 34.81 -3.75
CA ASP A 166 -7.21 35.00 -5.11
C ASP A 166 -6.09 34.67 -6.10
N MET A 167 -6.16 33.46 -6.65
CA MET A 167 -5.16 32.94 -7.58
C MET A 167 -5.19 33.65 -8.94
N ASP A 168 -6.34 34.18 -9.36
CA ASP A 168 -6.44 34.94 -10.62
C ASP A 168 -5.71 36.27 -10.48
N LYS A 169 -5.89 36.95 -9.34
CA LYS A 169 -5.14 38.16 -9.00
C LYS A 169 -3.64 37.88 -8.90
N LEU A 170 -3.22 36.81 -8.23
CA LEU A 170 -1.81 36.43 -8.14
C LEU A 170 -1.21 36.17 -9.53
N ASN A 171 -1.91 35.39 -10.37
CA ASN A 171 -1.46 35.06 -11.72
C ASN A 171 -1.37 36.31 -12.61
N TYR A 172 -2.32 37.23 -12.50
CA TYR A 172 -2.27 38.52 -13.20
C TYR A 172 -0.97 39.28 -12.91
N TYR A 173 -0.56 39.36 -11.65
CA TYR A 173 0.67 40.06 -11.26
C TYR A 173 1.95 39.30 -11.62
N ILE A 174 1.92 37.97 -11.60
CA ILE A 174 3.02 37.13 -12.09
C ILE A 174 3.24 37.39 -13.59
N GLU A 175 2.19 37.39 -14.39
CA GLU A 175 2.28 37.69 -15.82
C GLU A 175 2.68 39.16 -16.06
N SER A 176 2.22 40.07 -15.20
CA SER A 176 2.62 41.49 -15.23
C SER A 176 4.11 41.69 -15.00
N ALA A 177 4.79 40.78 -14.30
CA ALA A 177 6.25 40.81 -14.12
C ALA A 177 7.02 40.46 -15.41
N SER A 178 6.37 39.84 -16.40
CA SER A 178 6.95 39.46 -17.69
C SER A 178 6.82 40.55 -18.76
N ILE A 179 6.09 41.64 -18.47
CA ILE A 179 5.88 42.74 -19.42
C ILE A 179 7.20 43.51 -19.62
N PRO A 180 7.60 43.84 -20.86
CA PRO A 180 8.78 44.65 -21.15
C PRO A 180 8.82 45.97 -20.37
N ALA A 181 10.01 46.30 -19.84
CA ALA A 181 10.22 47.45 -18.97
C ALA A 181 9.78 48.78 -19.60
N GLU A 182 10.01 48.93 -20.91
CA GLU A 182 9.66 50.13 -21.67
C GLU A 182 8.15 50.37 -21.69
N ILE A 183 7.35 49.30 -21.78
CA ILE A 183 5.89 49.37 -21.81
C ILE A 183 5.36 49.77 -20.43
N VAL A 184 5.84 49.11 -19.37
CA VAL A 184 5.45 49.41 -17.98
C VAL A 184 5.80 50.86 -17.63
N LYS A 185 7.01 51.29 -17.97
CA LYS A 185 7.44 52.69 -17.77
C LYS A 185 6.55 53.66 -18.54
N ALA A 186 6.32 53.42 -19.83
CA ALA A 186 5.50 54.33 -20.63
C ALA A 186 4.08 54.46 -20.08
N TYR A 187 3.49 53.37 -19.61
CA TYR A 187 2.12 53.35 -19.08
C TYR A 187 2.03 54.04 -17.72
N TYR A 188 2.77 53.58 -16.70
CA TYR A 188 2.62 54.10 -15.34
C TYR A 188 3.23 55.49 -15.14
N SER A 189 4.21 55.87 -15.97
CA SER A 189 4.73 57.25 -15.92
C SER A 189 3.78 58.29 -16.54
N SER A 190 2.65 57.87 -17.12
CA SER A 190 1.68 58.77 -17.77
C SER A 190 0.62 59.33 -16.82
N ASN A 191 0.29 58.62 -15.73
CA ASN A 191 -0.78 59.02 -14.81
C ASN A 191 -0.46 58.56 -13.37
N SER A 192 -0.33 59.52 -12.46
CA SER A 192 0.00 59.26 -11.04
C SER A 192 -1.11 58.51 -10.31
N ALA A 193 -2.39 58.83 -10.56
CA ALA A 193 -3.52 58.18 -9.88
C ALA A 193 -3.59 56.67 -10.22
N VAL A 194 -3.36 56.31 -11.49
CA VAL A 194 -3.30 54.89 -11.91
C VAL A 194 -2.15 54.17 -11.21
N THR A 195 -0.99 54.81 -11.12
CA THR A 195 0.18 54.25 -10.44
C THR A 195 -0.06 54.05 -8.95
N MET A 196 -0.58 55.07 -8.26
CA MET A 196 -0.83 55.01 -6.82
C MET A 196 -1.89 53.97 -6.45
N TYR A 197 -2.91 53.79 -7.29
CA TYR A 197 -3.88 52.72 -7.13
C TYR A 197 -3.22 51.35 -7.29
N GLN A 198 -2.48 51.14 -8.38
CA GLN A 198 -1.78 49.88 -8.64
C GLN A 198 -0.81 49.51 -7.50
N MET A 199 -0.06 50.49 -7.01
CA MET A 199 0.87 50.29 -5.88
C MET A 199 0.15 49.83 -4.61
N GLY A 200 -1.03 50.40 -4.32
CA GLY A 200 -1.84 49.97 -3.18
C GLY A 200 -2.31 48.53 -3.33
N ASP A 201 -2.87 48.19 -4.49
CA ASP A 201 -3.36 46.84 -4.75
C ASP A 201 -2.24 45.79 -4.70
N GLN A 202 -1.05 46.12 -5.19
CA GLN A 202 0.16 45.30 -5.09
C GLN A 202 0.65 45.17 -3.64
N ALA A 203 0.68 46.27 -2.88
CA ALA A 203 1.12 46.26 -1.48
C ALA A 203 0.20 45.40 -0.60
N ASP A 204 -1.12 45.48 -0.82
CA ASP A 204 -2.09 44.63 -0.14
C ASP A 204 -1.87 43.14 -0.44
N LEU A 205 -1.61 42.79 -1.71
CA LEU A 205 -1.32 41.41 -2.10
C LEU A 205 0.01 40.90 -1.52
N ILE A 206 1.06 41.72 -1.53
CA ILE A 206 2.36 41.39 -0.92
C ILE A 206 2.18 41.11 0.57
N ASN A 207 1.41 41.94 1.27
CA ASN A 207 1.12 41.74 2.68
C ASN A 207 0.38 40.43 2.95
N GLN A 208 -0.66 40.13 2.16
CA GLN A 208 -1.41 38.86 2.27
C GLN A 208 -0.48 37.65 2.04
N LEU A 209 0.37 37.71 1.02
CA LEU A 209 1.35 36.65 0.74
C LEU A 209 2.33 36.48 1.91
N ASN A 210 2.87 37.58 2.46
CA ASN A 210 3.82 37.53 3.57
C ASN A 210 3.22 36.87 4.81
N GLU A 211 1.98 37.22 5.18
CA GLU A 211 1.29 36.64 6.34
C GLU A 211 0.97 35.16 6.14
N LEU A 212 0.41 34.78 4.97
CA LEU A 212 0.14 33.37 4.64
C LEU A 212 1.41 32.53 4.62
N LEU A 213 2.49 33.06 4.07
CA LEU A 213 3.80 32.38 4.04
C LEU A 213 4.37 32.17 5.44
N LYS A 214 4.21 33.13 6.35
CA LYS A 214 4.61 32.98 7.76
C LYS A 214 3.78 31.90 8.45
N GLU A 215 2.46 31.88 8.23
CA GLU A 215 1.56 30.86 8.77
C GLU A 215 1.95 29.45 8.27
N TYR A 216 2.10 29.29 6.96
CA TYR A 216 2.46 28.00 6.37
C TYR A 216 3.85 27.52 6.77
N ALA A 217 4.83 28.43 6.88
CA ALA A 217 6.15 28.09 7.39
C ALA A 217 6.09 27.59 8.85
N GLY A 218 5.13 28.07 9.65
CA GLY A 218 4.83 27.55 10.98
C GLY A 218 4.19 26.16 10.94
N LYS A 219 3.15 25.97 10.12
CA LYS A 219 2.50 24.65 9.93
C LYS A 219 3.49 23.58 9.47
N LEU A 220 4.37 23.93 8.52
CA LEU A 220 5.38 23.02 8.00
C LEU A 220 6.38 22.60 9.09
N LEU A 221 6.79 23.52 9.96
CA LEU A 221 7.63 23.22 11.12
C LEU A 221 6.93 22.24 12.07
N THR A 222 5.67 22.51 12.43
CA THR A 222 4.89 21.65 13.32
C THR A 222 4.67 20.25 12.73
N MET A 223 4.34 20.14 11.45
CA MET A 223 4.21 18.84 10.77
C MET A 223 5.55 18.08 10.70
N THR A 224 6.67 18.80 10.57
CA THR A 224 8.01 18.19 10.65
C THR A 224 8.24 17.54 12.02
N GLU A 225 7.81 18.19 13.11
CA GLU A 225 7.90 17.64 14.48
C GLU A 225 7.01 16.39 14.68
N TYR A 226 5.91 16.28 13.95
CA TYR A 226 5.06 15.09 13.96
C TYR A 226 5.71 13.90 13.24
N ILE A 227 6.55 14.16 12.22
CA ILE A 227 7.35 13.11 11.57
C ILE A 227 8.47 12.65 12.51
N ILE A 228 9.25 13.60 13.03
CA ILE A 228 10.39 13.34 13.90
C ILE A 228 10.48 14.36 15.02
N SER A 229 10.54 13.86 16.25
CA SER A 229 10.83 14.64 17.44
C SER A 229 11.33 13.73 18.56
N ASP A 230 11.88 14.36 19.59
CA ASP A 230 12.40 13.68 20.78
C ASP A 230 11.28 13.03 21.60
N ASN A 231 10.02 13.36 21.31
CA ASN A 231 8.88 12.69 21.90
C ASN A 231 8.71 11.29 21.27
N GLY A 232 8.43 10.29 22.10
CA GLY A 232 8.28 8.89 21.65
C GLY A 232 7.01 8.63 20.83
N THR A 233 6.34 9.66 20.35
CA THR A 233 5.01 9.67 19.72
C THR A 233 5.01 10.22 18.30
N CYS A 234 6.14 10.67 17.77
CA CYS A 234 6.27 11.01 16.35
C CYS A 234 6.12 9.77 15.47
N LEU A 235 5.70 9.98 14.22
CA LEU A 235 5.40 8.90 13.27
C LEU A 235 6.59 7.94 13.08
N PHE A 236 7.80 8.46 13.00
CA PHE A 236 9.01 7.65 12.85
C PHE A 236 9.20 6.67 14.03
N ASN A 237 9.05 7.16 15.27
CA ASN A 237 9.19 6.34 16.48
C ASN A 237 8.03 5.34 16.63
N LEU A 238 6.82 5.72 16.25
CA LEU A 238 5.66 4.83 16.21
C LEU A 238 5.90 3.66 15.24
N ALA A 239 6.34 3.95 14.01
CA ALA A 239 6.66 2.93 13.02
C ALA A 239 7.81 2.02 13.48
N ALA A 240 8.90 2.58 13.99
CA ALA A 240 10.06 1.83 14.46
C ALA A 240 9.73 0.92 15.66
N SER A 241 8.91 1.39 16.60
CA SER A 241 8.50 0.58 17.75
C SER A 241 7.57 -0.56 17.35
N CYS A 242 6.58 -0.30 16.51
CA CYS A 242 5.68 -1.32 15.98
C CYS A 242 6.43 -2.36 15.14
N ALA A 243 7.36 -1.93 14.28
CA ALA A 243 8.17 -2.83 13.46
C ALA A 243 8.96 -3.82 14.33
N ARG A 244 9.59 -3.35 15.41
CA ARG A 244 10.32 -4.23 16.35
C ARG A 244 9.40 -5.22 17.05
N GLU A 245 8.20 -4.81 17.48
CA GLU A 245 7.24 -5.74 18.08
C GLU A 245 6.82 -6.85 17.08
N ILE A 246 6.58 -6.49 15.82
CA ILE A 246 6.26 -7.42 14.75
C ILE A 246 7.43 -8.38 14.48
N ILE A 247 8.66 -7.87 14.39
CA ILE A 247 9.87 -8.67 14.18
C ILE A 247 10.08 -9.66 15.33
N ASN A 248 9.90 -9.23 16.59
CA ASN A 248 10.03 -10.11 17.76
C ASN A 248 9.01 -11.25 17.77
N LYS A 249 7.86 -11.05 17.12
CA LYS A 249 6.84 -12.08 16.90
C LYS A 249 7.00 -12.79 15.55
N ASN A 250 8.15 -12.62 14.91
CA ASN A 250 8.54 -13.20 13.65
C ASN A 250 7.59 -12.87 12.48
N GLY A 251 6.95 -11.70 12.50
CA GLY A 251 6.09 -11.18 11.43
C GLY A 251 6.87 -10.35 10.38
N SER A 252 6.16 -9.87 9.36
CA SER A 252 6.71 -8.98 8.32
C SER A 252 6.39 -7.52 8.64
N CYS A 253 7.38 -6.64 8.54
CA CYS A 253 7.25 -5.22 8.84
C CYS A 253 7.60 -4.29 7.65
N GLY A 254 7.63 -4.82 6.42
CA GLY A 254 8.01 -4.05 5.22
C GLY A 254 7.26 -2.73 5.07
N GLU A 255 5.92 -2.75 5.20
CA GLU A 255 5.10 -1.53 5.13
C GLU A 255 5.51 -0.45 6.15
N LEU A 256 6.04 -0.83 7.32
CA LEU A 256 6.52 0.13 8.34
C LEU A 256 7.92 0.66 8.03
N ILE A 257 8.76 -0.16 7.40
CA ILE A 257 10.08 0.28 6.93
C ILE A 257 9.88 1.32 5.82
N ASP A 258 8.94 1.09 4.90
CA ASP A 258 8.59 2.05 3.85
C ASP A 258 8.15 3.40 4.44
N VAL A 259 7.38 3.38 5.54
CA VAL A 259 7.01 4.61 6.28
C VAL A 259 8.24 5.30 6.89
N MET A 260 9.18 4.53 7.46
CA MET A 260 10.41 5.09 8.01
C MET A 260 11.31 5.70 6.92
N ASP A 261 11.46 5.03 5.79
CA ASP A 261 12.23 5.53 4.64
C ASP A 261 11.58 6.78 4.05
N GLY A 262 10.26 6.77 3.89
CA GLY A 262 9.49 7.95 3.45
C GLY A 262 9.65 9.13 4.41
N ALA A 263 9.70 8.90 5.72
CA ALA A 263 9.94 9.95 6.70
C ALA A 263 11.34 10.57 6.54
N ILE A 264 12.38 9.76 6.30
CA ILE A 264 13.73 10.27 6.00
C ILE A 264 13.71 11.13 4.74
N GLU A 265 13.05 10.68 3.67
CA GLU A 265 12.93 11.43 2.42
C GLU A 265 12.24 12.77 2.63
N GLN A 266 11.10 12.78 3.33
CA GLN A 266 10.34 14.00 3.61
C GLN A 266 11.15 14.99 4.44
N ILE A 267 11.84 14.55 5.48
CA ILE A 267 12.72 15.42 6.28
C ILE A 267 13.82 16.05 5.41
N ASN A 268 14.47 15.29 4.53
CA ASN A 268 15.48 15.83 3.62
C ASN A 268 14.88 16.89 2.67
N LYS A 269 13.67 16.65 2.12
CA LYS A 269 12.96 17.61 1.27
C LYS A 269 12.65 18.89 2.03
N THR A 270 12.08 18.78 3.23
CA THR A 270 11.71 19.93 4.05
C THR A 270 12.95 20.74 4.48
N GLU A 271 14.05 20.10 4.87
CA GLU A 271 15.31 20.81 5.21
C GLU A 271 15.86 21.60 4.02
N ASN A 272 15.88 21.00 2.82
CA ASN A 272 16.32 21.68 1.60
C ASN A 272 15.40 22.86 1.27
N PHE A 273 14.08 22.71 1.43
CA PHE A 273 13.13 23.79 1.24
C PHE A 273 13.36 24.95 2.22
N PHE A 274 13.56 24.66 3.51
CA PHE A 274 13.86 25.69 4.53
C PHE A 274 15.14 26.47 4.22
N ILE A 275 16.18 25.80 3.74
CA ILE A 275 17.44 26.46 3.36
C ILE A 275 17.23 27.34 2.11
N ASN A 276 16.62 26.79 1.06
CA ASN A 276 16.53 27.45 -0.23
C ASN A 276 15.47 28.56 -0.28
N SER A 277 14.30 28.33 0.31
CA SER A 277 13.13 29.20 0.20
C SER A 277 12.91 30.09 1.41
N LEU A 278 13.47 29.74 2.58
CA LEU A 278 13.33 30.50 3.84
C LEU A 278 14.67 31.02 4.39
N GLY A 279 15.80 30.60 3.82
CA GLY A 279 17.13 31.02 4.23
C GLY A 279 17.49 30.61 5.67
N ARG A 280 16.86 29.55 6.21
CA ARG A 280 17.07 29.08 7.59
C ARG A 280 17.25 27.57 7.63
N LYS A 281 18.04 27.08 8.60
CA LYS A 281 18.18 25.63 8.84
C LYS A 281 17.14 25.16 9.85
N LEU A 282 16.54 24.00 9.60
CA LEU A 282 15.79 23.27 10.61
C LEU A 282 16.76 22.67 11.63
N LYS A 283 16.30 22.55 12.88
CA LYS A 283 17.03 21.84 13.92
C LYS A 283 16.37 20.48 14.10
N ILE A 284 16.98 19.44 13.54
CA ILE A 284 16.48 18.07 13.60
C ILE A 284 17.59 17.18 14.16
N ASP A 285 17.31 16.42 15.22
CA ASP A 285 18.26 15.43 15.74
C ASP A 285 18.20 14.14 14.92
N ARG A 286 19.01 14.08 13.86
CA ARG A 286 19.14 12.89 13.01
C ARG A 286 19.67 11.67 13.76
N ASN A 287 20.36 11.83 14.90
CA ASN A 287 20.88 10.68 15.64
C ASN A 287 19.75 9.81 16.20
N ILE A 288 18.61 10.41 16.55
CA ILE A 288 17.44 9.66 17.05
C ILE A 288 16.91 8.76 15.94
N MET A 289 16.79 9.31 14.73
CA MET A 289 16.35 8.61 13.53
C MET A 289 17.29 7.46 13.18
N GLU A 290 18.59 7.71 13.11
CA GLU A 290 19.61 6.70 12.82
C GLU A 290 19.60 5.57 13.85
N LYS A 291 19.55 5.90 15.15
CA LYS A 291 19.50 4.89 16.23
C LYS A 291 18.26 4.01 16.12
N ALA A 292 17.09 4.60 15.95
CA ALA A 292 15.84 3.84 15.84
C ALA A 292 15.82 2.96 14.57
N TYR A 293 16.32 3.48 13.44
CA TYR A 293 16.47 2.71 12.21
C TYR A 293 17.43 1.53 12.37
N HIS A 294 18.62 1.78 12.93
CA HIS A 294 19.61 0.73 13.20
C HIS A 294 19.08 -0.38 14.11
N LEU A 295 18.29 -0.03 15.12
CA LEU A 295 17.66 -1.02 16.01
C LEU A 295 16.69 -1.94 15.26
N VAL A 296 15.88 -1.39 14.36
CA VAL A 296 14.97 -2.17 13.50
C VAL A 296 15.78 -3.08 12.58
N MET A 297 16.79 -2.54 11.88
CA MET A 297 17.61 -3.31 10.95
C MET A 297 18.40 -4.44 11.63
N ASN A 298 18.90 -4.22 12.84
CA ASN A 298 19.56 -5.28 13.60
C ASN A 298 18.56 -6.38 14.02
N SER A 299 17.33 -6.00 14.38
CA SER A 299 16.28 -6.96 14.72
C SER A 299 15.89 -7.84 13.50
N ILE A 300 15.89 -7.26 12.29
CA ILE A 300 15.67 -8.01 11.04
C ILE A 300 16.81 -9.00 10.81
N LYS A 301 18.06 -8.57 10.94
CA LYS A 301 19.23 -9.46 10.81
C LYS A 301 19.18 -10.62 11.80
N ASP A 302 18.80 -10.35 13.06
CA ASP A 302 18.64 -11.39 14.08
C ASP A 302 17.52 -12.37 13.72
N LEU A 303 16.40 -11.87 13.19
CA LEU A 303 15.30 -12.70 12.71
C LEU A 303 15.72 -13.59 11.55
N ASP A 304 16.46 -13.05 10.59
CA ASP A 304 16.95 -13.79 9.43
C ASP A 304 17.99 -14.84 9.84
N ALA A 305 18.91 -14.50 10.75
CA ALA A 305 19.86 -15.47 11.32
C ALA A 305 19.13 -16.61 12.06
N ARG A 306 18.07 -16.30 12.83
CA ARG A 306 17.23 -17.33 13.48
C ARG A 306 16.47 -18.20 12.48
N ARG A 307 16.05 -17.63 11.34
CA ARG A 307 15.40 -18.36 10.25
C ARG A 307 16.39 -19.27 9.55
N GLU A 308 17.59 -18.78 9.26
CA GLU A 308 18.66 -19.55 8.63
C GLU A 308 19.12 -20.72 9.52
N ALA A 309 19.29 -20.48 10.82
CA ALA A 309 19.68 -21.52 11.78
C ALA A 309 18.64 -22.63 11.96
N ASN A 310 17.36 -22.35 11.69
CA ASN A 310 16.25 -23.31 11.84
C ASN A 310 15.79 -23.94 10.51
N ARG A 311 16.55 -23.79 9.42
CA ARG A 311 16.17 -24.43 8.15
C ARG A 311 16.24 -25.95 8.28
N PRO A 312 15.24 -26.70 7.77
CA PRO A 312 15.25 -28.16 7.79
C PRO A 312 16.18 -28.79 6.74
N TYR A 313 16.93 -27.97 5.99
CA TYR A 313 17.78 -28.37 4.87
C TYR A 313 19.07 -27.53 4.82
N SER A 314 20.14 -28.13 4.29
CA SER A 314 21.43 -27.49 4.04
C SER A 314 21.43 -26.64 2.76
N ALA A 315 22.43 -25.77 2.61
CA ALA A 315 22.59 -24.94 1.40
C ALA A 315 22.77 -25.77 0.12
N GLU A 316 23.48 -26.91 0.21
CA GLU A 316 23.69 -27.82 -0.91
C GLU A 316 22.40 -28.53 -1.34
N GLU A 317 21.57 -28.94 -0.38
CA GLU A 317 20.26 -29.55 -0.66
C GLU A 317 19.30 -28.54 -1.31
N ALA A 318 19.33 -27.29 -0.86
CA ALA A 318 18.52 -26.23 -1.46
C ALA A 318 18.86 -26.02 -2.94
N GLU A 319 20.14 -26.02 -3.30
CA GLU A 319 20.56 -25.81 -4.69
C GLU A 319 20.15 -27.00 -5.58
N LYS A 320 20.30 -28.23 -5.09
CA LYS A 320 19.83 -29.44 -5.80
C LYS A 320 18.33 -29.40 -6.08
N VAL A 321 17.53 -29.00 -5.08
CA VAL A 321 16.07 -28.86 -5.24
C VAL A 321 15.72 -27.78 -6.25
N LEU A 322 16.39 -26.63 -6.23
CA LEU A 322 16.13 -25.57 -7.20
C LEU A 322 16.47 -25.99 -8.63
N GLU A 323 17.52 -26.78 -8.84
CA GLU A 323 17.81 -27.41 -10.14
C GLU A 323 16.75 -28.44 -10.53
N GLU A 324 16.28 -29.27 -9.60
CA GLU A 324 15.19 -30.23 -9.84
C GLU A 324 13.91 -29.53 -10.30
N LEU A 325 13.59 -28.39 -9.71
CA LEU A 325 12.37 -27.62 -10.03
C LEU A 325 12.47 -26.80 -11.32
N LYS A 326 13.62 -26.71 -12.01
CA LYS A 326 13.69 -26.03 -13.32
C LYS A 326 12.83 -26.73 -14.36
N GLY A 327 12.03 -25.96 -15.10
CA GLY A 327 11.09 -26.46 -16.09
C GLY A 327 9.97 -27.30 -15.48
N SER A 328 9.50 -26.94 -14.27
CA SER A 328 8.50 -27.69 -13.51
C SER A 328 7.25 -27.99 -14.36
N PHE A 329 6.70 -26.98 -15.02
CA PHE A 329 5.44 -27.15 -15.74
C PHE A 329 5.58 -28.09 -16.94
N LYS A 330 6.70 -28.00 -17.67
CA LYS A 330 7.00 -28.92 -18.78
C LYS A 330 7.15 -30.35 -18.28
N LYS A 331 7.88 -30.57 -17.17
CA LYS A 331 8.02 -31.89 -16.54
C LYS A 331 6.67 -32.48 -16.11
N ILE A 332 5.74 -31.65 -15.62
CA ILE A 332 4.37 -32.08 -15.28
C ILE A 332 3.59 -32.51 -16.53
N LEU A 333 3.66 -31.73 -17.63
CA LEU A 333 3.02 -32.08 -18.90
C LEU A 333 3.58 -33.37 -19.50
N ASP A 334 4.91 -33.51 -19.53
CA ASP A 334 5.60 -34.72 -20.01
C ASP A 334 5.23 -35.93 -19.15
N TYR A 335 5.09 -35.75 -17.83
CA TYR A 335 4.60 -36.79 -16.93
C TYR A 335 3.16 -37.17 -17.27
N ALA A 336 2.27 -36.21 -17.53
CA ALA A 336 0.85 -36.47 -17.79
C ALA A 336 0.55 -37.24 -19.10
N GLU A 337 1.53 -37.39 -20.00
CA GLU A 337 1.38 -38.03 -21.33
C GLU A 337 0.25 -37.41 -22.17
N ILE A 338 0.05 -36.09 -22.03
CA ILE A 338 -0.89 -35.34 -22.85
C ILE A 338 -0.34 -35.21 -24.26
N ASP A 339 -1.23 -35.17 -25.26
CA ASP A 339 -0.84 -35.00 -26.65
C ASP A 339 -0.05 -33.71 -26.86
N GLU A 340 0.95 -33.75 -27.76
CA GLU A 340 1.89 -32.63 -27.95
C GLU A 340 1.18 -31.30 -28.30
N LYS A 341 0.05 -31.36 -29.00
CA LYS A 341 -0.70 -30.18 -29.40
C LYS A 341 -1.39 -29.52 -28.21
N THR A 342 -2.04 -30.30 -27.37
CA THR A 342 -2.67 -29.83 -26.13
C THR A 342 -1.63 -29.39 -25.12
N ALA A 343 -0.53 -30.14 -24.95
CA ALA A 343 0.57 -29.78 -24.06
C ALA A 343 1.20 -28.43 -24.47
N LYS A 344 1.41 -28.20 -25.78
CA LYS A 344 1.91 -26.91 -26.27
C LYS A 344 0.94 -25.77 -25.96
N LYS A 345 -0.36 -25.96 -26.18
CA LYS A 345 -1.38 -24.97 -25.85
C LYS A 345 -1.36 -24.61 -24.36
N MET A 346 -1.29 -25.62 -23.48
CA MET A 346 -1.21 -25.40 -22.03
C MET A 346 0.05 -24.64 -21.64
N LEU A 347 1.20 -24.94 -22.26
CA LEU A 347 2.46 -24.23 -22.05
C LEU A 347 2.35 -22.75 -22.47
N ASP A 348 1.72 -22.48 -23.62
CA ASP A 348 1.50 -21.12 -24.12
C ASP A 348 0.58 -20.34 -23.15
N THR A 349 -0.53 -20.92 -22.69
CA THR A 349 -1.41 -20.31 -21.68
C THR A 349 -0.67 -19.99 -20.37
N MET A 350 0.21 -20.89 -19.90
CA MET A 350 1.00 -20.67 -18.70
C MET A 350 2.01 -19.53 -18.88
N ASN A 351 2.70 -19.46 -20.02
CA ASN A 351 3.62 -18.36 -20.31
C ASN A 351 2.89 -17.01 -20.42
N ASP A 352 1.70 -16.99 -21.02
CA ASP A 352 0.83 -15.81 -21.06
C ASP A 352 0.45 -15.36 -19.65
N PHE A 353 0.13 -16.29 -18.74
CA PHE A 353 -0.16 -15.97 -17.34
C PHE A 353 1.07 -15.44 -16.58
N ILE A 354 2.25 -16.02 -16.79
CA ILE A 354 3.50 -15.59 -16.14
C ILE A 354 3.89 -14.18 -16.59
N SER A 355 3.68 -13.86 -17.87
CA SER A 355 4.01 -12.55 -18.46
C SER A 355 3.05 -11.41 -18.10
N LEU A 356 1.96 -11.68 -17.38
CA LEU A 356 1.08 -10.62 -16.87
C LEU A 356 1.82 -9.71 -15.88
N ALA A 357 1.72 -8.39 -16.10
CA ALA A 357 2.23 -7.39 -15.18
C ALA A 357 1.51 -7.45 -13.82
N ASP A 358 0.18 -7.61 -13.87
CA ASP A 358 -0.66 -7.86 -12.70
C ASP A 358 -1.54 -9.09 -12.96
N ARG A 359 -1.29 -10.18 -12.22
CA ARG A 359 -2.02 -11.45 -12.32
C ARG A 359 -3.41 -11.37 -11.68
N LEU A 360 -3.63 -10.41 -10.80
CA LEU A 360 -4.90 -10.16 -10.11
C LEU A 360 -5.75 -9.10 -10.81
N SER A 361 -5.29 -8.54 -11.94
CA SER A 361 -6.04 -7.53 -12.70
C SER A 361 -7.44 -8.02 -13.09
N LEU A 362 -8.42 -7.11 -13.03
CA LEU A 362 -9.79 -7.34 -13.46
C LEU A 362 -10.00 -7.07 -14.95
N ASP A 363 -8.94 -6.88 -15.74
CA ASP A 363 -9.04 -6.67 -17.18
C ASP A 363 -9.56 -7.90 -17.93
N GLU A 364 -10.19 -7.67 -19.08
CA GLU A 364 -10.74 -8.75 -19.89
C GLU A 364 -9.66 -9.75 -20.36
N LYS A 365 -8.46 -9.25 -20.70
CA LYS A 365 -7.31 -10.08 -21.10
C LYS A 365 -6.90 -11.02 -19.96
N ALA A 366 -6.67 -10.48 -18.76
CA ALA A 366 -6.27 -11.26 -17.59
C ALA A 366 -7.37 -12.27 -17.18
N ARG A 367 -8.65 -11.87 -17.25
CA ARG A 367 -9.79 -12.78 -17.02
C ARG A 367 -9.86 -13.94 -18.02
N LYS A 368 -9.60 -13.70 -19.30
CA LYS A 368 -9.59 -14.77 -20.33
C LYS A 368 -8.46 -15.78 -20.07
N ILE A 369 -7.27 -15.29 -19.77
CA ILE A 369 -6.10 -16.15 -19.45
C ILE A 369 -6.39 -16.99 -18.20
N ARG A 370 -6.87 -16.38 -17.10
CA ARG A 370 -7.20 -17.13 -15.87
C ARG A 370 -8.27 -18.20 -16.08
N ARG A 371 -9.30 -17.93 -16.90
CA ARG A 371 -10.33 -18.93 -17.23
C ARG A 371 -9.73 -20.10 -18.02
N ALA A 372 -8.99 -19.82 -19.09
CA ALA A 372 -8.33 -20.85 -19.89
C ALA A 372 -7.39 -21.71 -19.04
N LEU A 373 -6.54 -21.08 -18.23
CA LEU A 373 -5.62 -21.77 -17.32
C LEU A 373 -6.37 -22.60 -16.27
N THR A 374 -7.51 -22.13 -15.77
CA THR A 374 -8.32 -22.87 -14.81
C THR A 374 -8.93 -24.13 -15.44
N ASP A 375 -9.47 -24.04 -16.65
CA ASP A 375 -10.01 -25.20 -17.37
C ASP A 375 -8.90 -26.23 -17.64
N GLU A 376 -7.77 -25.76 -18.17
CA GLU A 376 -6.61 -26.60 -18.50
C GLU A 376 -5.98 -27.24 -17.26
N PHE A 377 -5.98 -26.56 -16.12
CA PHE A 377 -5.46 -27.10 -14.87
C PHE A 377 -6.21 -28.35 -14.40
N TYR A 378 -7.55 -28.34 -14.39
CA TYR A 378 -8.31 -29.50 -13.91
C TYR A 378 -8.27 -30.67 -14.88
N GLU A 379 -8.17 -30.39 -16.19
CA GLU A 379 -7.88 -31.40 -17.21
C GLU A 379 -6.52 -32.06 -16.96
N LEU A 380 -5.46 -31.26 -16.84
CA LEU A 380 -4.11 -31.74 -16.52
C LEU A 380 -4.09 -32.50 -15.19
N TYR A 381 -4.77 -32.00 -14.18
CA TYR A 381 -4.85 -32.61 -12.85
C TYR A 381 -5.38 -34.05 -12.92
N LYS A 382 -6.44 -34.30 -13.70
CA LYS A 382 -7.01 -35.65 -13.88
C LYS A 382 -5.97 -36.61 -14.48
N HIS A 383 -5.28 -36.19 -15.55
CA HIS A 383 -4.26 -37.02 -16.21
C HIS A 383 -3.09 -37.34 -15.28
N VAL A 384 -2.54 -36.31 -14.61
CA VAL A 384 -1.44 -36.47 -13.66
C VAL A 384 -1.85 -37.37 -12.49
N PHE A 385 -3.06 -37.20 -11.95
CA PHE A 385 -3.57 -38.00 -10.84
C PHE A 385 -3.67 -39.49 -11.20
N LEU A 386 -4.27 -39.82 -12.35
CA LEU A 386 -4.46 -41.21 -12.77
C LEU A 386 -3.11 -41.92 -12.98
N LYS A 387 -2.12 -41.22 -13.53
CA LYS A 387 -0.77 -41.76 -13.69
C LYS A 387 -0.07 -41.91 -12.33
N ALA A 388 -0.09 -40.86 -11.50
CA ALA A 388 0.51 -40.88 -10.18
C ALA A 388 -0.09 -41.95 -9.25
N TYR A 389 -1.36 -42.32 -9.45
CA TYR A 389 -2.00 -43.41 -8.72
C TYR A 389 -1.45 -44.80 -9.08
N ARG A 390 -1.00 -44.98 -10.33
CA ARG A 390 -0.45 -46.26 -10.83
C ARG A 390 1.08 -46.35 -10.68
N ASP A 391 1.72 -45.24 -10.37
CA ASP A 391 3.17 -45.11 -10.23
C ASP A 391 3.60 -45.39 -8.79
N GLU A 392 4.56 -46.31 -8.61
CA GLU A 392 5.11 -46.65 -7.30
C GLU A 392 6.02 -45.54 -6.75
N ASN A 393 6.63 -44.72 -7.62
CA ASN A 393 7.62 -43.71 -7.25
C ASN A 393 7.28 -42.33 -7.82
N VAL A 394 6.20 -41.73 -7.30
CA VAL A 394 5.76 -40.39 -7.71
C VAL A 394 6.82 -39.33 -7.34
N PRO A 395 7.34 -38.55 -8.32
CA PRO A 395 8.30 -37.48 -8.04
C PRO A 395 7.73 -36.40 -7.12
N ARG A 396 8.58 -35.78 -6.29
CA ARG A 396 8.13 -34.73 -5.34
C ARG A 396 7.47 -33.55 -6.05
N LEU A 397 7.96 -33.16 -7.23
CA LEU A 397 7.34 -32.17 -8.10
C LEU A 397 5.85 -32.49 -8.40
N ILE A 398 5.55 -33.74 -8.75
CA ILE A 398 4.18 -34.19 -9.06
C ILE A 398 3.31 -34.18 -7.80
N ASP A 399 3.87 -34.58 -6.67
CA ASP A 399 3.18 -34.53 -5.38
C ASP A 399 2.84 -33.09 -4.96
N MET A 400 3.75 -32.14 -5.16
CA MET A 400 3.52 -30.71 -4.91
C MET A 400 2.43 -30.14 -5.82
N PHE A 401 2.36 -30.56 -7.08
CA PHE A 401 1.29 -30.17 -8.00
C PHE A 401 -0.07 -30.68 -7.51
N LEU A 402 -0.17 -31.97 -7.19
CA LEU A 402 -1.43 -32.59 -6.76
C LEU A 402 -1.91 -32.10 -5.39
N LYS A 403 -1.00 -31.83 -4.45
CA LYS A 403 -1.37 -31.44 -3.08
C LYS A 403 -1.50 -29.93 -2.88
N TYR A 404 -0.68 -29.13 -3.56
CA TYR A 404 -0.57 -27.69 -3.28
C TYR A 404 -0.83 -26.80 -4.50
N GLY A 405 -1.09 -27.36 -5.68
CA GLY A 405 -1.32 -26.58 -6.90
C GLY A 405 -0.05 -25.89 -7.43
N TYR A 406 1.13 -26.41 -7.07
CA TYR A 406 2.40 -25.92 -7.61
C TYR A 406 2.57 -26.36 -9.08
N ALA A 407 2.70 -25.41 -10.00
CA ALA A 407 2.79 -25.71 -11.42
C ALA A 407 4.10 -25.24 -12.10
N ASP A 408 4.61 -24.06 -11.76
CA ASP A 408 5.78 -23.47 -12.43
C ASP A 408 6.69 -22.75 -11.42
N GLU A 409 7.99 -22.93 -11.55
CA GLU A 409 8.99 -22.36 -10.64
C GLU A 409 9.08 -20.83 -10.69
N ARG A 410 8.63 -20.21 -11.79
CA ARG A 410 8.68 -18.74 -11.98
C ARG A 410 7.56 -18.01 -11.25
N LEU A 411 6.55 -18.74 -10.75
CA LEU A 411 5.41 -18.18 -10.03
C LEU A 411 5.70 -17.96 -8.54
N LEU A 412 6.73 -18.61 -7.99
CA LEU A 412 7.13 -18.53 -6.58
C LEU A 412 8.57 -18.05 -6.44
N ASP A 413 8.88 -17.41 -5.33
CA ASP A 413 10.26 -17.01 -5.02
C ASP A 413 11.12 -18.19 -4.52
N ARG A 414 12.43 -17.95 -4.33
CA ARG A 414 13.39 -19.00 -3.91
C ARG A 414 12.97 -19.64 -2.58
N GLU A 415 12.57 -18.83 -1.61
CA GLU A 415 12.23 -19.31 -0.27
C GLU A 415 10.92 -20.08 -0.25
N GLN A 416 9.89 -19.60 -0.95
CA GLN A 416 8.60 -20.29 -1.05
C GLN A 416 8.73 -21.68 -1.68
N ARG A 417 9.54 -21.80 -2.74
CA ARG A 417 9.80 -23.10 -3.40
C ARG A 417 10.42 -24.10 -2.44
N LEU A 418 11.44 -23.69 -1.70
CA LEU A 418 12.12 -24.55 -0.73
C LEU A 418 11.22 -24.91 0.44
N ALA A 419 10.48 -23.92 0.98
CA ALA A 419 9.52 -24.17 2.05
C ALA A 419 8.44 -25.20 1.64
N LEU A 420 7.93 -25.11 0.42
CA LEU A 420 6.93 -26.04 -0.10
C LEU A 420 7.51 -27.43 -0.37
N TYR A 421 8.73 -27.52 -0.93
CA TYR A 421 9.39 -28.78 -1.23
C TYR A 421 9.66 -29.59 0.05
N PHE A 422 10.22 -28.94 1.08
CA PHE A 422 10.57 -29.57 2.36
C PHE A 422 9.43 -29.59 3.38
N LEU A 423 8.22 -29.20 2.98
CA LEU A 423 7.05 -29.22 3.84
C LEU A 423 6.74 -30.67 4.27
N LYS A 424 6.87 -30.95 5.57
CA LYS A 424 6.56 -32.25 6.16
C LYS A 424 5.07 -32.35 6.43
N GLU A 425 4.45 -33.40 5.92
CA GLU A 425 3.04 -33.71 6.19
C GLU A 425 2.96 -34.56 7.47
N GLU A 426 2.18 -34.11 8.46
CA GLU A 426 1.93 -34.87 9.67
C GLU A 426 0.75 -35.82 9.47
N ASN A 427 1.01 -37.12 9.54
CA ASN A 427 -0.02 -38.14 9.62
C ASN A 427 -0.46 -38.30 11.08
N VAL A 428 -1.36 -37.44 11.55
CA VAL A 428 -1.92 -37.56 12.90
C VAL A 428 -3.13 -38.50 12.84
N SER A 429 -3.08 -39.61 13.56
CA SER A 429 -4.26 -40.43 13.83
C SER A 429 -5.11 -39.72 14.89
N SER A 430 -6.25 -39.17 14.48
CA SER A 430 -7.26 -38.60 15.39
C SER A 430 -8.67 -39.07 15.00
N ASP A 431 -9.64 -38.80 15.87
CA ASP A 431 -11.06 -39.11 15.64
C ASP A 431 -11.67 -38.31 14.47
N ILE A 432 -11.05 -37.18 14.06
CA ILE A 432 -11.45 -36.35 12.92
C ILE A 432 -10.57 -36.66 11.73
N LYS A 433 -11.17 -37.19 10.66
CA LYS A 433 -10.44 -37.48 9.42
C LYS A 433 -10.29 -36.23 8.56
N VAL A 434 -9.06 -35.73 8.48
CA VAL A 434 -8.64 -34.65 7.58
C VAL A 434 -7.97 -35.28 6.37
N TYR A 435 -8.44 -34.95 5.17
CA TYR A 435 -7.87 -35.40 3.91
C TYR A 435 -7.37 -34.22 3.10
N ASN A 436 -6.21 -34.38 2.45
CA ASN A 436 -5.88 -33.51 1.32
C ASN A 436 -6.70 -33.91 0.08
N ILE A 437 -6.73 -33.05 -0.93
CA ILE A 437 -7.52 -33.31 -2.13
C ILE A 437 -7.08 -34.58 -2.88
N LYS A 438 -5.78 -34.88 -2.90
CA LYS A 438 -5.23 -36.11 -3.52
C LYS A 438 -5.75 -37.36 -2.79
N GLU A 439 -5.67 -37.40 -1.47
CA GLU A 439 -6.18 -38.50 -0.64
C GLU A 439 -7.69 -38.69 -0.79
N TRP A 440 -8.44 -37.59 -0.85
CA TRP A 440 -9.88 -37.68 -1.06
C TRP A 440 -10.21 -38.31 -2.40
N LEU A 441 -9.58 -37.84 -3.48
CA LEU A 441 -9.82 -38.37 -4.82
C LEU A 441 -9.40 -39.85 -4.94
N ILE A 442 -8.39 -40.29 -4.18
CA ILE A 442 -8.05 -41.72 -4.07
C ILE A 442 -9.22 -42.52 -3.49
N LEU A 443 -9.83 -42.06 -2.40
CA LEU A 443 -10.97 -42.75 -1.77
C LEU A 443 -12.19 -42.87 -2.69
N ILE A 444 -12.40 -41.86 -3.53
CA ILE A 444 -13.49 -41.85 -4.52
C ILE A 444 -13.17 -42.81 -5.68
N TYR A 445 -11.93 -42.78 -6.18
CA TYR A 445 -11.49 -43.66 -7.26
C TYR A 445 -11.49 -45.14 -6.86
N GLU A 446 -11.11 -45.46 -5.62
CA GLU A 446 -11.19 -46.82 -5.06
C GLU A 446 -12.62 -47.25 -4.71
N GLY A 447 -13.61 -46.35 -4.78
CA GLY A 447 -15.00 -46.63 -4.40
C GLY A 447 -15.23 -46.79 -2.89
N LYS A 448 -14.26 -46.41 -2.05
CA LYS A 448 -14.40 -46.41 -0.57
C LYS A 448 -15.33 -45.30 -0.08
N LYS A 449 -15.50 -44.25 -0.89
CA LYS A 449 -16.40 -43.11 -0.65
C LYS A 449 -17.24 -42.83 -1.91
N GLU A 450 -18.45 -42.32 -1.70
CA GLU A 450 -19.30 -41.84 -2.79
C GLU A 450 -18.94 -40.41 -3.17
N PRO A 451 -19.07 -40.02 -4.46
CA PRO A 451 -18.88 -38.64 -4.89
C PRO A 451 -19.78 -37.66 -4.13
N SER A 452 -19.28 -36.44 -3.94
CA SER A 452 -19.99 -35.37 -3.24
C SER A 452 -21.20 -34.91 -4.03
N LYS A 453 -22.23 -34.46 -3.32
CA LYS A 453 -23.44 -33.91 -3.93
C LYS A 453 -23.16 -32.67 -4.77
N ASN A 454 -23.99 -32.41 -5.77
CA ASN A 454 -23.93 -31.18 -6.55
C ASN A 454 -24.65 -29.99 -5.86
N GLU A 455 -24.62 -28.82 -6.51
CA GLU A 455 -25.27 -27.58 -6.03
C GLU A 455 -26.80 -27.72 -5.85
N PHE A 456 -27.43 -28.74 -6.42
CA PHE A 456 -28.86 -29.04 -6.30
C PHE A 456 -29.17 -30.12 -5.25
N ASP A 457 -28.20 -30.46 -4.40
CA ASP A 457 -28.29 -31.51 -3.37
C ASP A 457 -28.51 -32.93 -3.92
N GLN A 458 -28.20 -33.14 -5.20
CA GLN A 458 -28.36 -34.45 -5.85
C GLN A 458 -27.11 -35.30 -5.66
N GLU A 459 -27.32 -36.57 -5.34
CA GLU A 459 -26.24 -37.58 -5.35
C GLU A 459 -25.79 -37.91 -6.78
N TYR A 460 -24.62 -38.53 -6.93
CA TYR A 460 -24.09 -38.90 -8.24
C TYR A 460 -25.08 -39.71 -9.09
N LYS A 461 -25.73 -40.71 -8.49
CA LYS A 461 -26.72 -41.55 -9.18
C LYS A 461 -27.97 -40.77 -9.57
N GLU A 462 -28.45 -39.88 -8.71
CA GLU A 462 -29.60 -39.01 -8.99
C GLU A 462 -29.29 -37.99 -10.10
N MET A 463 -28.08 -37.46 -10.10
CA MET A 463 -27.57 -36.57 -11.14
C MET A 463 -27.54 -37.28 -12.50
N LEU A 464 -27.03 -38.53 -12.56
CA LEU A 464 -27.04 -39.34 -13.79
C LEU A 464 -28.47 -39.59 -14.30
N VAL A 465 -29.41 -39.91 -13.41
CA VAL A 465 -30.83 -40.06 -13.77
C VAL A 465 -31.43 -38.75 -14.29
N SER A 466 -31.04 -37.60 -13.70
CA SER A 466 -31.48 -36.28 -14.16
C SER A 466 -30.92 -35.92 -15.55
N LEU A 467 -29.71 -36.38 -15.88
CA LEU A 467 -29.11 -36.17 -17.19
C LEU A 467 -29.78 -37.04 -18.25
N LYS A 468 -30.18 -38.26 -17.89
CA LYS A 468 -31.03 -39.12 -18.73
C LYS A 468 -32.39 -38.47 -18.99
N SER A 469 -33.08 -37.97 -17.96
CA SER A 469 -34.40 -37.35 -18.13
C SER A 469 -34.35 -36.06 -18.97
N LYS A 470 -33.20 -35.37 -19.00
CA LYS A 470 -32.91 -34.23 -19.86
C LYS A 470 -32.45 -34.62 -21.28
N GLY A 471 -32.42 -35.91 -21.62
CA GLY A 471 -32.02 -36.42 -22.94
C GLY A 471 -30.52 -36.35 -23.23
N LYS A 472 -29.68 -36.14 -22.22
CA LYS A 472 -28.21 -36.05 -22.38
C LYS A 472 -27.48 -37.38 -22.23
N LEU A 473 -28.15 -38.42 -21.72
CA LEU A 473 -27.60 -39.77 -21.54
C LEU A 473 -28.61 -40.83 -22.02
N THR A 474 -28.09 -41.89 -22.64
CA THR A 474 -28.86 -43.10 -22.96
C THR A 474 -28.86 -44.09 -21.78
N ASP A 475 -29.76 -45.07 -21.80
CA ASP A 475 -29.83 -46.12 -20.78
C ASP A 475 -28.54 -46.93 -20.64
N SER A 476 -27.87 -47.21 -21.76
CA SER A 476 -26.59 -47.92 -21.76
C SER A 476 -25.48 -47.09 -21.11
N GLN A 477 -25.43 -45.78 -21.41
CA GLN A 477 -24.44 -44.86 -20.83
C GLN A 477 -24.66 -44.60 -19.35
N LEU A 478 -25.91 -44.65 -18.86
CA LEU A 478 -26.21 -44.51 -17.44
C LEU A 478 -25.61 -45.67 -16.64
N ALA A 479 -25.76 -46.91 -17.12
CA ALA A 479 -25.19 -48.09 -16.47
C ALA A 479 -23.66 -48.09 -16.50
N GLU A 480 -23.07 -47.67 -17.62
CA GLU A 480 -21.61 -47.50 -17.77
C GLU A 480 -21.07 -46.45 -16.79
N TYR A 481 -21.66 -45.24 -16.77
CA TYR A 481 -21.16 -44.14 -15.93
C TYR A 481 -21.38 -44.42 -14.44
N ALA A 482 -22.41 -45.18 -14.08
CA ALA A 482 -22.63 -45.59 -12.70
C ALA A 482 -21.59 -46.59 -12.17
N SER A 483 -20.93 -47.35 -13.05
CA SER A 483 -19.95 -48.38 -12.69
C SER A 483 -18.49 -47.96 -12.95
N ASP A 484 -18.26 -46.97 -13.79
CA ASP A 484 -16.93 -46.47 -14.14
C ASP A 484 -16.34 -45.56 -13.04
N MET A 485 -15.22 -45.99 -12.45
CA MET A 485 -14.52 -45.25 -11.41
C MET A 485 -13.82 -43.98 -11.92
N GLU A 486 -13.36 -43.97 -13.17
CA GLU A 486 -12.77 -42.77 -13.79
C GLU A 486 -13.84 -41.69 -14.02
N LYS A 487 -15.08 -42.08 -14.35
CA LYS A 487 -16.20 -41.14 -14.48
C LYS A 487 -16.66 -40.57 -13.15
N ARG A 488 -16.58 -41.35 -12.07
CA ARG A 488 -16.81 -40.86 -10.69
C ARG A 488 -15.75 -39.86 -10.27
N LEU A 489 -14.48 -40.14 -10.55
CA LEU A 489 -13.37 -39.23 -10.31
C LEU A 489 -13.52 -37.92 -11.09
N GLU A 490 -13.81 -38.01 -12.40
CA GLU A 490 -13.99 -36.84 -13.27
C GLU A 490 -15.15 -35.95 -12.79
N TYR A 491 -16.24 -36.57 -12.31
CA TYR A 491 -17.33 -35.83 -11.69
C TYR A 491 -16.88 -35.12 -10.41
N GLU A 492 -16.16 -35.79 -9.52
CA GLU A 492 -15.71 -35.19 -8.26
C GLU A 492 -14.73 -34.02 -8.48
N ILE A 493 -13.82 -34.14 -9.45
CA ILE A 493 -12.90 -33.07 -9.85
C ILE A 493 -13.69 -31.85 -10.34
N ASN A 494 -14.68 -32.06 -11.22
CA ASN A 494 -15.44 -30.96 -11.82
C ASN A 494 -16.51 -30.36 -10.90
N ASN A 495 -17.03 -31.15 -9.96
CA ASN A 495 -18.05 -30.74 -9.01
C ASN A 495 -17.40 -30.20 -7.73
N MET A 496 -16.98 -31.09 -6.83
CA MET A 496 -16.51 -30.73 -5.50
C MET A 496 -15.20 -29.96 -5.58
N PHE A 497 -14.17 -30.53 -6.23
CA PHE A 497 -12.84 -29.94 -6.18
C PHE A 497 -12.84 -28.56 -6.84
N ARG A 498 -13.26 -28.46 -8.10
CA ARG A 498 -13.26 -27.21 -8.85
C ARG A 498 -14.07 -26.10 -8.17
N TYR A 499 -15.25 -26.42 -7.64
CA TYR A 499 -16.08 -25.45 -6.94
C TYR A 499 -15.48 -25.01 -5.61
N ASN A 500 -15.08 -25.96 -4.77
CA ASN A 500 -14.56 -25.65 -3.44
C ASN A 500 -13.19 -24.99 -3.50
N ASN A 501 -12.34 -25.35 -4.46
CA ASN A 501 -11.06 -24.68 -4.67
C ASN A 501 -11.27 -23.19 -4.97
N ARG A 502 -12.25 -22.84 -5.81
CA ARG A 502 -12.62 -21.44 -6.10
C ARG A 502 -13.21 -20.72 -4.88
N THR A 503 -14.15 -21.35 -4.18
CA THR A 503 -14.88 -20.74 -3.06
C THR A 503 -13.98 -20.53 -1.85
N THR A 504 -13.09 -21.50 -1.57
CA THR A 504 -12.12 -21.40 -0.49
C THR A 504 -10.98 -20.44 -0.82
N ASN A 505 -10.75 -20.01 -2.06
CA ASN A 505 -9.77 -18.95 -2.30
C ASN A 505 -10.22 -17.55 -1.79
N GLY A 506 -11.51 -17.34 -1.51
CA GLY A 506 -12.03 -16.07 -0.98
C GLY A 506 -12.04 -14.90 -1.97
N GLN A 507 -11.26 -14.95 -3.07
CA GLN A 507 -11.22 -13.94 -4.13
C GLN A 507 -11.74 -14.52 -5.47
N ILE A 508 -13.04 -14.84 -5.51
CA ILE A 508 -13.69 -15.57 -6.61
C ILE A 508 -13.47 -14.90 -7.99
N SER A 509 -13.41 -13.57 -8.06
CA SER A 509 -13.28 -12.80 -9.31
C SER A 509 -11.90 -12.91 -9.97
N VAL A 510 -10.86 -13.22 -9.19
CA VAL A 510 -9.46 -13.28 -9.63
C VAL A 510 -8.85 -14.67 -9.45
N PHE A 511 -9.66 -15.65 -9.04
CA PHE A 511 -9.22 -17.02 -8.77
C PHE A 511 -8.50 -17.69 -9.95
N VAL A 512 -7.43 -18.40 -9.62
CA VAL A 512 -6.72 -19.37 -10.47
C VAL A 512 -6.27 -20.54 -9.58
N PRO A 513 -6.33 -21.80 -10.05
CA PRO A 513 -5.97 -22.98 -9.24
C PRO A 513 -4.45 -23.25 -9.18
N VAL A 514 -3.62 -22.28 -9.58
CA VAL A 514 -2.16 -22.37 -9.59
C VAL A 514 -1.59 -21.47 -8.51
N LEU A 515 -0.72 -22.00 -7.66
CA LEU A 515 -0.09 -21.25 -6.59
C LEU A 515 0.92 -20.23 -7.14
N HIS A 516 0.77 -18.95 -6.79
CA HIS A 516 1.72 -17.89 -7.15
C HIS A 516 1.95 -16.90 -6.00
N LYS A 517 3.10 -16.22 -6.03
CA LYS A 517 3.59 -15.34 -4.95
C LYS A 517 2.62 -14.22 -4.58
N ASP A 518 1.87 -13.69 -5.56
CA ASP A 518 0.95 -12.56 -5.34
C ASP A 518 -0.28 -12.98 -4.51
N MET A 519 -0.52 -14.29 -4.35
CA MET A 519 -1.50 -14.82 -3.41
C MET A 519 -0.89 -14.88 -2.01
N ILE A 520 0.37 -15.30 -1.86
CA ILE A 520 0.93 -15.65 -0.54
C ILE A 520 1.28 -14.39 0.26
N SER A 521 0.67 -14.21 1.44
CA SER A 521 1.15 -13.26 2.45
C SER A 521 1.62 -13.98 3.72
N GLY A 522 2.83 -13.67 4.17
CA GLY A 522 3.50 -14.36 5.28
C GLY A 522 4.33 -15.57 4.84
N GLN A 523 4.78 -16.38 5.81
CA GLN A 523 5.61 -17.57 5.54
C GLN A 523 4.74 -18.82 5.35
N LEU A 524 5.05 -19.66 4.36
CA LEU A 524 4.27 -20.86 4.01
C LEU A 524 4.29 -21.94 5.11
N ASP A 525 5.42 -22.12 5.77
CA ASP A 525 5.63 -23.08 6.86
C ASP A 525 4.67 -22.85 8.05
N ARG A 526 4.35 -21.59 8.34
CA ARG A 526 3.45 -21.19 9.44
C ARG A 526 2.00 -21.02 9.03
N ALA A 527 1.76 -20.83 7.73
CA ALA A 527 0.41 -20.80 7.20
C ALA A 527 -0.15 -22.22 7.04
N TYR A 528 0.70 -23.26 6.99
CA TYR A 528 0.27 -24.64 6.80
C TYR A 528 -0.66 -25.14 7.90
N VAL A 529 -1.88 -25.54 7.54
CA VAL A 529 -2.82 -26.17 8.46
C VAL A 529 -2.54 -27.64 8.56
N THR A 530 -2.03 -28.07 9.71
CA THR A 530 -1.89 -29.49 10.03
C THR A 530 -3.20 -30.05 10.60
N PRO A 531 -3.42 -31.38 10.52
CA PRO A 531 -4.50 -32.04 11.25
C PRO A 531 -4.50 -31.69 12.75
N ALA A 532 -3.33 -31.50 13.36
CA ALA A 532 -3.22 -31.10 14.77
C ALA A 532 -3.86 -29.73 15.04
N VAL A 533 -3.59 -28.72 14.19
CA VAL A 533 -4.19 -27.37 14.32
C VAL A 533 -5.72 -27.43 14.20
N ILE A 534 -6.23 -28.26 13.29
CA ILE A 534 -7.68 -28.48 13.13
C ILE A 534 -8.25 -29.13 14.39
N ASN A 535 -7.64 -30.23 14.87
CA ASN A 535 -8.10 -30.95 16.04
C ASN A 535 -8.14 -30.05 17.29
N ASP A 536 -7.11 -29.23 17.50
CA ASP A 536 -7.03 -28.25 18.58
C ASP A 536 -8.12 -27.16 18.45
N ALA A 537 -8.41 -26.68 17.24
CA ALA A 537 -9.53 -25.78 17.00
C ALA A 537 -10.89 -26.42 17.30
N PHE A 538 -11.08 -27.70 16.94
CA PHE A 538 -12.30 -28.45 17.27
C PHE A 538 -12.45 -28.69 18.76
N ALA A 539 -11.37 -29.03 19.46
CA ALA A 539 -11.37 -29.20 20.91
C ALA A 539 -11.81 -27.92 21.62
N ARG A 540 -11.24 -26.76 21.24
CA ARG A 540 -11.66 -25.45 21.75
C ARG A 540 -13.13 -25.14 21.46
N LEU A 541 -13.65 -25.50 20.29
CA LEU A 541 -15.07 -25.30 19.98
C LEU A 541 -15.98 -26.16 20.86
N LEU A 542 -15.61 -27.42 21.09
CA LEU A 542 -16.34 -28.33 21.97
C LEU A 542 -16.27 -27.91 23.45
N GLU A 543 -15.19 -27.24 23.88
CA GLU A 543 -15.11 -26.64 25.21
C GLU A 543 -16.11 -25.48 25.40
N ILE A 544 -16.37 -24.72 24.34
CA ILE A 544 -17.33 -23.61 24.36
C ILE A 544 -18.77 -24.16 24.27
N ASP A 545 -19.02 -25.08 23.34
CA ASP A 545 -20.32 -25.72 23.12
C ASP A 545 -20.13 -27.18 22.73
N TYR A 546 -20.31 -28.06 23.72
CA TYR A 546 -20.20 -29.52 23.53
C TYR A 546 -21.26 -30.09 22.58
N SER A 547 -22.37 -29.36 22.38
CA SER A 547 -23.51 -29.78 21.55
C SER A 547 -23.46 -29.24 20.12
N VAL A 548 -22.45 -28.44 19.77
CA VAL A 548 -22.36 -27.74 18.47
C VAL A 548 -22.43 -28.71 17.27
N PHE A 549 -21.92 -29.93 17.45
CA PHE A 549 -21.94 -31.00 16.45
C PHE A 549 -23.04 -32.05 16.66
N ASP A 550 -23.87 -31.90 17.69
CA ASP A 550 -25.01 -32.78 17.93
C ASP A 550 -26.12 -32.47 16.94
N ARG A 551 -26.74 -33.54 16.43
CA ARG A 551 -27.94 -33.44 15.59
C ARG A 551 -28.98 -34.41 16.11
N GLU A 552 -30.22 -33.93 16.18
CA GLU A 552 -31.38 -34.76 16.51
C GLU A 552 -31.73 -35.64 15.31
N ILE A 553 -31.70 -36.95 15.52
CA ILE A 553 -32.09 -37.94 14.53
C ILE A 553 -33.37 -38.63 15.01
N LEU A 554 -34.35 -38.75 14.11
CA LEU A 554 -35.56 -39.54 14.36
C LEU A 554 -35.22 -41.02 14.21
N TYR A 555 -35.12 -41.73 15.33
CA TYR A 555 -34.88 -43.16 15.35
C TYR A 555 -36.20 -43.92 15.34
N VAL A 556 -36.36 -44.81 14.36
CA VAL A 556 -37.51 -45.71 14.24
C VAL A 556 -37.01 -47.14 14.15
N ASN A 557 -37.24 -47.92 15.19
CA ASN A 557 -36.94 -49.36 15.19
C ASN A 557 -38.23 -50.16 15.18
N LYS A 558 -38.57 -50.69 13.99
CA LYS A 558 -39.82 -51.44 13.75
C LYS A 558 -39.86 -52.78 14.52
N GLU A 559 -38.72 -53.43 14.76
CA GLU A 559 -38.65 -54.71 15.48
C GLU A 559 -38.87 -54.54 16.99
N LYS A 560 -38.37 -53.44 17.57
CA LYS A 560 -38.51 -53.13 19.01
C LYS A 560 -39.79 -52.33 19.37
N ARG A 561 -40.74 -52.16 18.44
CA ARG A 561 -41.97 -51.36 18.59
C ARG A 561 -41.73 -49.92 19.08
N LEU A 562 -40.58 -49.31 18.76
CA LEU A 562 -40.28 -47.93 19.10
C LEU A 562 -40.85 -46.98 18.02
N LYS A 563 -41.87 -46.20 18.39
CA LYS A 563 -42.43 -45.16 17.52
C LYS A 563 -41.70 -43.83 17.77
N ARG A 564 -40.90 -43.40 16.80
CA ARG A 564 -40.30 -42.06 16.65
C ARG A 564 -39.77 -41.47 17.97
N ASN A 565 -38.58 -41.89 18.36
CA ASN A 565 -37.81 -41.20 19.40
C ASN A 565 -36.75 -40.32 18.73
N THR A 566 -36.57 -39.09 19.20
CA THR A 566 -35.43 -38.24 18.86
C THR A 566 -34.21 -38.67 19.67
N LEU A 567 -33.14 -39.08 19.00
CA LEU A 567 -31.83 -39.37 19.61
C LEU A 567 -30.85 -38.27 19.21
N SER A 568 -30.12 -37.70 20.17
CA SER A 568 -28.98 -36.84 19.89
C SER A 568 -27.76 -37.69 19.57
N SER A 569 -27.20 -37.50 18.38
CA SER A 569 -25.97 -38.18 17.95
C SER A 569 -24.90 -37.17 17.56
N VAL A 570 -23.67 -37.40 18.02
CA VAL A 570 -22.49 -36.58 17.71
C VAL A 570 -22.09 -36.81 16.25
N PHE A 571 -22.12 -35.76 15.44
CA PHE A 571 -21.82 -35.84 14.00
C PHE A 571 -20.42 -35.30 13.70
N ILE A 572 -19.39 -36.13 13.90
CA ILE A 572 -17.99 -35.77 13.57
C ILE A 572 -17.80 -35.83 12.05
N ARG A 573 -17.28 -34.75 11.45
CA ARG A 573 -17.27 -34.51 10.00
C ARG A 573 -15.92 -34.81 9.36
N THR A 574 -15.95 -35.18 8.08
CA THR A 574 -14.75 -35.24 7.23
C THR A 574 -14.34 -33.83 6.83
N LEU A 575 -13.04 -33.53 6.89
CA LEU A 575 -12.48 -32.25 6.44
C LEU A 575 -11.55 -32.43 5.26
N PHE A 576 -11.66 -31.52 4.28
CA PHE A 576 -10.83 -31.51 3.07
C PHE A 576 -9.96 -30.27 3.05
N LEU A 577 -8.68 -30.43 2.72
CA LEU A 577 -7.76 -29.32 2.48
C LEU A 577 -7.63 -29.06 0.99
N CYS A 578 -8.13 -27.91 0.53
CA CYS A 578 -7.96 -27.46 -0.84
C CYS A 578 -6.58 -26.81 -1.06
N PRO A 579 -5.95 -27.01 -2.23
CA PRO A 579 -4.64 -26.44 -2.62
C PRO A 579 -4.73 -24.94 -2.92
N THR A 580 -5.19 -24.14 -1.96
CA THR A 580 -5.30 -22.68 -2.09
C THR A 580 -4.79 -21.92 -0.88
N TRP A 581 -4.31 -20.72 -1.17
CA TRP A 581 -4.02 -19.66 -0.20
C TRP A 581 -5.17 -18.65 -0.18
N ALA A 582 -5.59 -18.15 1.01
CA ALA A 582 -6.58 -17.06 1.07
C ALA A 582 -6.60 -16.22 2.38
N PRO A 583 -7.02 -14.93 2.33
CA PRO A 583 -6.81 -13.95 3.40
C PRO A 583 -7.75 -14.06 4.61
N THR A 584 -8.94 -14.66 4.45
CA THR A 584 -9.99 -14.74 5.49
C THR A 584 -10.62 -16.13 5.49
N ALA A 585 -10.84 -16.74 6.66
CA ALA A 585 -11.47 -18.06 6.77
C ALA A 585 -12.87 -18.05 6.14
N SER A 586 -13.06 -18.77 5.02
CA SER A 586 -14.37 -19.09 4.46
C SER A 586 -14.48 -20.60 4.34
N CYS A 587 -15.55 -21.14 4.91
CA CYS A 587 -15.86 -22.56 4.86
C CYS A 587 -16.92 -22.78 3.77
N GLY A 588 -16.62 -23.60 2.77
CA GLY A 588 -17.60 -24.00 1.77
C GLY A 588 -18.65 -24.95 2.39
N ARG A 589 -19.95 -24.72 2.11
CA ARG A 589 -21.02 -25.65 2.50
C ARG A 589 -21.21 -26.72 1.43
N THR A 590 -21.17 -27.99 1.82
CA THR A 590 -21.85 -29.08 1.10
C THR A 590 -23.25 -29.23 1.70
N LEU A 591 -24.30 -29.14 0.88
CA LEU A 591 -25.71 -29.09 1.30
C LEU A 591 -26.27 -30.49 1.68
N ARG A 592 -27.36 -30.49 2.46
CA ARG A 592 -27.90 -31.59 3.30
C ARG A 592 -28.80 -32.58 2.54
N ALA A 593 -28.61 -33.90 2.71
CA ALA A 593 -29.64 -34.91 2.42
C ALA A 593 -30.73 -35.02 3.50
N ARG A 594 -31.97 -35.31 3.07
CA ARG A 594 -33.09 -35.78 3.89
C ARG A 594 -33.08 -37.32 3.92
N GLU A 595 -33.05 -37.88 5.12
CA GLU A 595 -33.31 -39.29 5.48
C GLU A 595 -32.14 -40.29 5.44
N GLU A 596 -31.97 -40.88 6.63
CA GLU A 596 -31.27 -42.11 7.03
C GLU A 596 -29.86 -42.36 6.47
N THR A 597 -28.85 -42.07 7.32
CA THR A 597 -27.42 -42.39 7.21
C THR A 597 -26.65 -41.74 6.04
N VAL A 598 -25.98 -40.59 6.30
CA VAL A 598 -24.55 -40.27 5.97
C VAL A 598 -24.25 -38.75 5.87
N ARG A 599 -23.15 -38.38 6.55
CA ARG A 599 -22.06 -37.36 6.39
C ARG A 599 -22.30 -36.05 5.61
N ALA A 600 -21.94 -34.93 6.25
CA ALA A 600 -21.72 -33.62 5.63
C ALA A 600 -20.23 -33.28 5.66
N ASP A 601 -19.65 -33.05 4.48
CA ASP A 601 -18.23 -32.85 4.24
C ASP A 601 -17.87 -31.35 4.28
N PHE A 602 -16.80 -30.97 4.99
CA PHE A 602 -16.34 -29.57 5.14
C PHE A 602 -15.04 -29.33 4.36
N CYS A 603 -14.96 -28.26 3.57
CA CYS A 603 -13.71 -27.82 2.95
C CYS A 603 -13.03 -26.71 3.76
N SER A 604 -11.76 -26.93 4.07
CA SER A 604 -10.79 -26.02 4.65
C SER A 604 -9.57 -25.89 3.70
N ARG A 605 -8.57 -25.09 4.05
CA ARG A 605 -7.47 -24.69 3.15
C ARG A 605 -6.12 -25.10 3.71
N PHE A 606 -5.17 -25.36 2.82
CA PHE A 606 -3.80 -25.63 3.23
C PHE A 606 -3.09 -24.42 3.86
N PHE A 607 -3.37 -23.19 3.41
CA PHE A 607 -2.67 -21.99 3.87
C PHE A 607 -3.62 -20.82 4.22
N PRO A 608 -4.25 -20.79 5.42
CA PRO A 608 -4.90 -19.60 5.95
C PRO A 608 -3.89 -18.50 6.34
N ARG A 609 -4.29 -17.24 6.16
CA ARG A 609 -3.68 -16.11 6.87
C ARG A 609 -3.90 -16.29 8.37
N GLN A 610 -2.89 -16.00 9.20
CA GLN A 610 -2.97 -16.09 10.67
C GLN A 610 -3.87 -15.02 11.32
N THR A 611 -5.13 -14.97 10.92
CA THR A 611 -6.18 -14.19 11.57
C THR A 611 -7.39 -15.08 11.80
N CYS A 612 -7.28 -15.99 12.78
CA CYS A 612 -8.46 -16.53 13.45
C CYS A 612 -8.76 -15.65 14.67
N SER A 613 -9.38 -14.50 14.43
CA SER A 613 -10.17 -13.84 15.46
C SER A 613 -11.46 -14.62 15.67
N LYS A 614 -11.76 -14.85 16.94
CA LYS A 614 -13.05 -15.31 17.47
C LYS A 614 -14.22 -14.72 16.67
N THR A 615 -14.96 -15.60 15.99
CA THR A 615 -16.40 -15.45 15.74
C THR A 615 -17.02 -16.81 15.90
#